data_AF-A0A452ZPY7-F1
#
_entry.id   AF-A0A452ZPY7-F1
#
_cell.length_a   1.000
_cell.length_b   1.000
_cell.length_c   1.000
_cell.angle_alpha   90.00
_cell.angle_beta   90.00
_cell.angle_gamma   90.00
#
_symmetry.space_group_name_H-M   'P 1'
#
loop_
_entity.id
_entity.type
_entity.pdbx_description
1 polymer ?
#
loop_
_entity_poly.entity_id
_entity_poly.type
_entity_poly.pdbx_seq_one_letter_code
_entity_poly.pdbx_strand_id
1 'polypeptide(L)'
;MDTLSELIQKELSDALNTHGVSDGEKRKIFTDLVNKWNSILKEAVSTERGRCKILINKIQELIDKYMPLCLVLGEPEKVSDIQLTASLKQIESLLISAVPELEELKRQRFMKLQDLQGRLIDLWDDLGVTIQKQRPYSFMICNCAAKVDEVVEENALSAELLEKVECEVARLELLLKKSLTEKAGDISTEAESIRNDATKREGLADAPKLREEVCAWEEEQGKRFFRDANRLKGKLCTEAVGRPHLSAGTSHAAGAAAAAAEADSSSSPSDHSSKDPDFDPSDDSEQEVQSRA
;
A
#
# COMPACT_ATOMS: atom_id res chain seq x y z
N MET A 1 -16.82 -15.39 -49.79
CA MET A 1 -17.77 -16.50 -49.61
C MET A 1 -18.68 -16.64 -50.84
N ASP A 2 -19.06 -15.53 -51.47
CA ASP A 2 -20.00 -15.52 -52.60
C ASP A 2 -19.55 -16.38 -53.79
N THR A 3 -18.27 -16.34 -54.14
CA THR A 3 -17.71 -17.11 -55.27
C THR A 3 -17.76 -18.63 -55.08
N LEU A 4 -17.57 -19.13 -53.86
CA LEU A 4 -17.61 -20.57 -53.57
C LEU A 4 -19.06 -21.07 -53.53
N SER A 5 -19.97 -20.27 -52.95
CA SER A 5 -21.40 -20.60 -52.92
C SER A 5 -21.98 -20.65 -54.32
N GLU A 6 -21.66 -19.67 -55.17
CA GLU A 6 -22.10 -19.62 -56.57
C GLU A 6 -21.56 -20.81 -57.38
N LEU A 7 -20.30 -21.19 -57.17
CA LEU A 7 -19.68 -22.33 -57.84
C LEU A 7 -20.38 -23.65 -57.48
N ILE A 8 -20.59 -23.91 -56.19
CA ILE A 8 -21.24 -25.14 -55.71
C ILE A 8 -22.71 -25.19 -56.15
N GLN A 9 -23.41 -24.04 -56.13
CA GLN A 9 -24.79 -23.96 -56.61
C GLN A 9 -24.88 -24.26 -58.11
N LYS A 10 -23.95 -23.73 -58.91
CA LYS A 10 -23.88 -23.99 -60.36
C LYS A 10 -23.60 -25.47 -60.64
N GLU A 11 -22.60 -26.05 -59.98
CA GLU A 11 -22.24 -27.46 -60.15
C GLU A 11 -23.39 -28.40 -59.76
N LEU A 12 -24.08 -28.12 -58.66
CA LEU A 12 -25.27 -28.86 -58.26
C LEU A 12 -26.40 -28.72 -59.30
N SER A 13 -26.61 -27.52 -59.82
CA SER A 13 -27.61 -27.26 -60.87
C SER A 13 -27.30 -28.06 -62.14
N ASP A 14 -26.04 -28.06 -62.59
CA ASP A 14 -25.58 -28.80 -63.77
C ASP A 14 -25.77 -30.31 -63.57
N ALA A 15 -25.41 -30.87 -62.40
CA ALA A 15 -25.63 -32.28 -62.09
C ALA A 15 -27.11 -32.68 -62.07
N LEU A 16 -27.98 -31.85 -61.48
CA LEU A 16 -29.44 -32.08 -61.47
C LEU A 16 -30.06 -31.98 -62.87
N ASN A 17 -29.52 -31.10 -63.73
CA ASN A 17 -29.89 -31.01 -65.14
C ASN A 17 -29.48 -32.26 -65.90
N THR A 18 -28.25 -32.76 -65.71
CA THR A 18 -27.77 -34.01 -66.33
C THR A 18 -28.58 -35.24 -65.90
N HIS A 19 -29.05 -35.29 -64.65
CA HIS A 19 -29.88 -36.38 -64.14
C HIS A 19 -31.34 -36.33 -64.64
N GLY A 20 -31.82 -35.20 -65.17
CA GLY A 20 -33.19 -35.04 -65.66
C GLY A 20 -34.24 -34.78 -64.56
N VAL A 21 -33.83 -34.20 -63.42
CA VAL A 21 -34.73 -33.85 -62.32
C VAL A 21 -35.70 -32.74 -62.75
N SER A 22 -36.97 -32.80 -62.32
CA SER A 22 -37.95 -31.75 -62.66
C SER A 22 -37.66 -30.43 -61.94
N ASP A 23 -38.09 -29.30 -62.51
CA ASP A 23 -37.83 -27.98 -61.89
C ASP A 23 -38.52 -27.81 -60.53
N GLY A 24 -39.64 -28.52 -60.30
CA GLY A 24 -40.30 -28.57 -58.99
C GLY A 24 -39.44 -29.25 -57.93
N GLU A 25 -38.83 -30.39 -58.28
CA GLU A 25 -37.94 -31.13 -57.40
C GLU A 25 -36.61 -30.40 -57.18
N LYS A 26 -36.04 -29.78 -58.22
CA LYS A 26 -34.86 -28.91 -58.08
C LYS A 26 -35.13 -27.79 -57.08
N ARG A 27 -36.25 -27.05 -57.23
CA ARG A 27 -36.62 -25.98 -56.29
C ARG A 27 -36.75 -26.49 -54.86
N LYS A 28 -37.31 -27.69 -54.65
CA LYS A 28 -37.41 -28.31 -53.33
C LYS A 28 -36.03 -28.62 -52.76
N ILE A 29 -35.15 -29.27 -53.53
CA ILE A 29 -33.77 -29.59 -53.11
C ILE A 29 -33.01 -28.32 -52.72
N PHE A 30 -33.04 -27.29 -53.56
CA PHE A 30 -32.39 -26.01 -53.25
C PHE A 30 -32.98 -25.35 -52.00
N THR A 31 -34.30 -25.37 -51.84
CA THR A 31 -34.98 -24.81 -50.67
C THR A 31 -34.59 -25.55 -49.39
N ASP A 32 -34.58 -26.89 -49.41
CA ASP A 32 -34.20 -27.73 -48.28
C ASP A 32 -32.73 -27.52 -47.89
N LEU A 33 -31.84 -27.37 -48.88
CA LEU A 33 -30.43 -27.05 -48.66
C LEU A 33 -30.24 -25.66 -48.04
N VAL A 34 -30.91 -24.64 -48.56
CA VAL A 34 -30.87 -23.28 -48.02
C VAL A 34 -31.39 -23.27 -46.58
N ASN A 35 -32.49 -23.97 -46.29
CA ASN A 35 -33.03 -24.09 -44.94
C ASN A 35 -32.05 -24.79 -43.99
N LYS A 36 -31.41 -25.88 -44.43
CA LYS A 36 -30.39 -26.59 -43.64
C LYS A 36 -29.18 -25.70 -43.37
N TRP A 37 -28.67 -24.99 -44.38
CA TRP A 37 -27.55 -24.06 -44.23
C TRP A 37 -27.87 -22.92 -43.28
N ASN A 38 -29.05 -22.31 -43.43
CA ASN A 38 -29.56 -21.28 -42.52
C ASN A 38 -29.70 -21.78 -41.08
N SER A 39 -30.15 -23.03 -40.88
CA SER A 39 -30.24 -23.64 -39.55
C SER A 39 -28.85 -23.76 -38.91
N ILE A 40 -27.87 -24.29 -39.64
CA ILE A 40 -26.49 -24.45 -39.16
C ILE A 40 -25.86 -23.10 -38.83
N LEU A 41 -26.02 -22.09 -39.71
CA LEU A 41 -25.53 -20.74 -39.45
C LEU A 41 -26.16 -20.12 -38.20
N LYS A 42 -27.49 -20.22 -38.05
CA LYS A 42 -28.20 -19.69 -36.88
C LYS A 42 -27.71 -20.34 -35.59
N GLU A 43 -27.51 -21.65 -35.61
CA GLU A 43 -26.96 -22.40 -34.47
C GLU A 43 -25.54 -21.95 -34.14
N ALA A 44 -24.66 -21.84 -35.14
CA ALA A 44 -23.28 -21.38 -34.95
C ALA A 44 -23.22 -19.94 -34.38
N VAL A 45 -24.01 -19.02 -34.93
CA VAL A 45 -24.13 -17.64 -34.43
C VAL A 45 -24.66 -17.62 -33.00
N SER A 46 -25.68 -18.43 -32.69
CA SER A 46 -26.25 -18.50 -31.34
C SER A 46 -25.23 -19.04 -30.31
N THR A 47 -24.41 -20.01 -30.73
CA THR A 47 -23.36 -20.61 -29.91
C THR A 47 -22.26 -19.59 -29.60
N GLU A 48 -21.75 -18.89 -30.62
CA GLU A 48 -20.72 -17.85 -30.41
C GLU A 48 -21.26 -16.68 -29.58
N ARG A 49 -22.50 -16.26 -29.80
CA ARG A 49 -23.14 -15.23 -28.97
C ARG A 49 -23.22 -15.67 -27.51
N GLY A 50 -23.55 -16.94 -27.26
CA GLY A 50 -23.53 -17.52 -25.91
C GLY A 50 -22.15 -17.46 -25.27
N ARG A 51 -21.09 -17.85 -26.00
CA ARG A 51 -19.70 -17.77 -25.54
C ARG A 51 -19.28 -16.34 -25.21
N CYS A 52 -19.57 -15.38 -26.11
CA CYS A 52 -19.29 -13.96 -25.87
C CYS A 52 -20.02 -13.44 -24.63
N LYS A 53 -21.30 -13.81 -24.43
CA LYS A 53 -22.06 -13.38 -23.26
C LYS A 53 -21.43 -13.87 -21.94
N ILE A 54 -21.00 -15.12 -21.89
CA ILE A 54 -20.30 -15.68 -20.72
C ILE A 54 -19.00 -14.92 -20.45
N LEU A 55 -18.22 -14.65 -21.50
CA LEU A 55 -16.95 -13.93 -21.38
C LEU A 55 -17.15 -12.48 -20.92
N ILE A 56 -18.15 -11.77 -21.46
CA ILE A 56 -18.49 -10.41 -21.03
C ILE A 56 -18.89 -10.38 -19.55
N ASN A 57 -19.72 -11.33 -19.10
CA ASN A 57 -20.11 -11.41 -17.69
C ASN A 57 -18.89 -11.61 -16.78
N LYS A 58 -17.97 -12.52 -17.16
CA LYS A 58 -16.74 -12.75 -16.40
C LYS A 58 -15.84 -11.51 -16.34
N ILE A 59 -15.71 -10.79 -17.46
CA ILE A 59 -14.98 -9.51 -17.49
C ILE A 59 -15.64 -8.49 -16.56
N GLN A 60 -16.97 -8.41 -16.56
CA GLN A 60 -17.68 -7.50 -15.67
C GLN A 60 -17.41 -7.82 -14.20
N GLU A 61 -17.46 -9.10 -13.80
CA GLU A 61 -17.11 -9.52 -12.43
C GLU A 61 -15.67 -9.16 -12.03
N LEU A 62 -14.74 -9.22 -12.98
CA LEU A 62 -13.35 -8.81 -12.76
C LEU A 62 -13.23 -7.28 -12.65
N ILE A 63 -13.96 -6.52 -13.46
CA ILE A 63 -14.02 -5.05 -13.38
C ILE A 63 -14.59 -4.62 -12.02
N ASP A 64 -15.65 -5.28 -11.56
CA ASP A 64 -16.30 -4.97 -10.27
C ASP A 64 -15.35 -5.18 -9.07
N LYS A 65 -14.35 -6.07 -9.20
CA LYS A 65 -13.26 -6.24 -8.23
C LYS A 65 -12.12 -5.24 -8.44
N TYR A 66 -11.76 -5.00 -9.70
CA TYR A 66 -10.64 -4.14 -10.08
C TYR A 66 -10.89 -2.67 -9.70
N MET A 67 -12.07 -2.14 -10.00
CA MET A 67 -12.36 -0.70 -9.84
C MET A 67 -12.22 -0.21 -8.39
N PRO A 68 -12.79 -0.89 -7.37
CA PRO A 68 -12.59 -0.48 -5.97
C PRO A 68 -11.12 -0.50 -5.54
N LEU A 69 -10.31 -1.45 -6.03
CA LEU A 69 -8.89 -1.52 -5.70
C LEU A 69 -8.14 -0.29 -6.22
N CYS A 70 -8.39 0.11 -7.47
CA CYS A 70 -7.81 1.31 -8.05
C CYS A 70 -8.20 2.59 -7.31
N LEU A 71 -9.47 2.69 -6.91
CA LEU A 71 -9.97 3.85 -6.15
C LEU A 71 -9.28 3.97 -4.79
N VAL A 72 -9.17 2.88 -4.03
CA VAL A 72 -8.50 2.88 -2.72
C VAL A 72 -7.01 3.18 -2.86
N LEU A 73 -6.36 2.62 -3.89
CA LEU A 73 -4.93 2.80 -4.14
C LEU A 73 -4.58 4.14 -4.80
N GLY A 74 -5.55 4.88 -5.32
CA GLY A 74 -5.31 6.11 -6.10
C GLY A 74 -4.57 5.86 -7.42
N GLU A 75 -4.76 4.69 -8.03
CA GLU A 75 -4.06 4.24 -9.24
C GLU A 75 -5.06 3.89 -10.37
N PRO A 76 -5.89 4.85 -10.85
CA PRO A 76 -6.92 4.55 -11.86
C PRO A 76 -6.35 4.28 -13.27
N GLU A 77 -5.08 4.63 -13.51
CA GLU A 77 -4.56 4.81 -14.87
C GLU A 77 -4.14 3.50 -15.58
N LYS A 78 -3.87 2.42 -14.83
CA LYS A 78 -3.28 1.19 -15.41
C LYS A 78 -4.21 0.38 -16.32
N VAL A 79 -5.53 0.61 -16.27
CA VAL A 79 -6.51 -0.09 -17.13
C VAL A 79 -7.18 0.83 -18.14
N SER A 80 -7.13 2.15 -17.97
CA SER A 80 -7.59 3.10 -19.01
C SER A 80 -6.78 2.99 -20.30
N ASP A 81 -5.54 2.51 -20.23
CA ASP A 81 -4.66 2.25 -21.38
C ASP A 81 -4.88 0.88 -22.04
N ILE A 82 -5.84 0.07 -21.56
CA ILE A 82 -6.34 -1.07 -22.34
C ILE A 82 -7.24 -0.48 -23.43
N GLN A 83 -6.54 0.09 -24.41
CA GLN A 83 -7.07 0.83 -25.53
C GLN A 83 -8.12 0.03 -26.28
N LEU A 84 -9.03 0.79 -26.86
CA LEU A 84 -10.20 0.52 -27.71
C LEU A 84 -10.09 -0.57 -28.82
N THR A 85 -9.03 -1.39 -28.83
CA THR A 85 -8.65 -2.35 -29.86
C THR A 85 -8.40 -3.78 -29.34
N ALA A 86 -8.38 -4.02 -28.02
CA ALA A 86 -8.15 -5.35 -27.45
C ALA A 86 -9.38 -6.28 -27.59
N SER A 87 -9.16 -7.55 -27.92
CA SER A 87 -10.20 -8.58 -27.91
C SER A 87 -10.70 -8.85 -26.48
N LEU A 88 -11.95 -9.33 -26.32
CA LEU A 88 -12.51 -9.68 -25.01
C LEU A 88 -11.59 -10.62 -24.19
N LYS A 89 -10.94 -11.59 -24.84
CA LYS A 89 -10.01 -12.52 -24.16
C LYS A 89 -8.74 -11.83 -23.66
N GLN A 90 -8.26 -10.81 -24.36
CA GLN A 90 -7.09 -10.04 -23.90
C GLN A 90 -7.46 -9.20 -22.69
N ILE A 91 -8.64 -8.55 -22.71
CA ILE A 91 -9.16 -7.79 -21.56
C ILE A 91 -9.30 -8.70 -20.35
N GLU A 92 -9.88 -9.90 -20.52
CA GLU A 92 -9.99 -10.90 -19.45
C GLU A 92 -8.62 -11.28 -18.88
N SER A 93 -7.64 -11.59 -19.73
CA SER A 93 -6.30 -11.97 -19.29
C SER A 93 -5.59 -10.85 -18.52
N LEU A 94 -5.76 -9.60 -18.95
CA LEU A 94 -5.16 -8.45 -18.28
C LEU A 94 -5.76 -8.26 -16.88
N LEU A 95 -7.08 -8.32 -16.77
CA LEU A 95 -7.76 -8.20 -15.47
C LEU A 95 -7.44 -9.37 -14.53
N ILE A 96 -7.32 -10.60 -15.04
CA ILE A 96 -6.91 -11.77 -14.24
C ILE A 96 -5.52 -11.58 -13.64
N SER A 97 -4.58 -10.94 -14.35
CA SER A 97 -3.25 -10.63 -13.82
C SER A 97 -3.28 -9.44 -12.86
N ALA A 98 -4.00 -8.39 -13.21
CA ALA A 98 -3.96 -7.12 -12.48
C ALA A 98 -4.69 -7.18 -11.13
N VAL A 99 -5.81 -7.90 -11.02
CA VAL A 99 -6.59 -7.94 -9.77
C VAL A 99 -5.76 -8.49 -8.59
N PRO A 100 -5.10 -9.67 -8.69
CA PRO A 100 -4.26 -10.16 -7.59
C PRO A 100 -3.08 -9.25 -7.26
N GLU A 101 -2.45 -8.63 -8.26
CA GLU A 101 -1.35 -7.68 -8.05
C GLU A 101 -1.81 -6.46 -7.25
N LEU A 102 -3.00 -5.94 -7.54
CA LEU A 102 -3.58 -4.81 -6.80
C LEU A 102 -4.06 -5.21 -5.40
N GLU A 103 -4.62 -6.41 -5.21
CA GLU A 103 -4.96 -6.93 -3.88
C GLU A 103 -3.72 -7.03 -2.99
N GLU A 104 -2.62 -7.54 -3.54
CA GLU A 104 -1.35 -7.64 -2.84
C GLU A 104 -0.76 -6.25 -2.55
N LEU A 105 -0.80 -5.33 -3.52
CA LEU A 105 -0.37 -3.95 -3.32
C LEU A 105 -1.20 -3.24 -2.24
N LYS A 106 -2.53 -3.44 -2.23
CA LYS A 106 -3.42 -2.93 -1.18
C LYS A 106 -2.99 -3.44 0.19
N ARG A 107 -2.72 -4.74 0.30
CA ARG A 107 -2.26 -5.37 1.55
C ARG A 107 -0.91 -4.78 2.01
N GLN A 108 0.05 -4.64 1.10
CA GLN A 108 1.37 -4.08 1.41
C GLN A 108 1.29 -2.63 1.89
N ARG A 109 0.57 -1.77 1.16
CA ARG A 109 0.40 -0.36 1.53
C ARG A 109 -0.36 -0.21 2.84
N PHE A 110 -1.36 -1.07 3.09
CA PHE A 110 -2.08 -1.07 4.37
C PHE A 110 -1.17 -1.43 5.55
N MET A 111 -0.36 -2.48 5.43
CA MET A 111 0.61 -2.84 6.49
C MET A 111 1.61 -1.71 6.75
N LYS A 112 2.13 -1.09 5.69
CA LYS A 112 3.03 0.06 5.80
C LYS A 112 2.35 1.24 6.51
N LEU A 113 1.10 1.54 6.16
CA LEU A 113 0.33 2.59 6.83
C LEU A 113 0.15 2.29 8.33
N GLN A 114 -0.18 1.05 8.70
CA GLN A 114 -0.32 0.67 10.11
C GLN A 114 0.99 0.80 10.90
N ASP A 115 2.13 0.43 10.31
CA ASP A 115 3.45 0.60 10.93
C ASP A 115 3.76 2.09 11.17
N LEU A 116 3.54 2.92 10.15
CA LEU A 116 3.73 4.37 10.24
C LEU A 116 2.79 5.01 11.27
N GLN A 117 1.53 4.55 11.35
CA GLN A 117 0.56 4.99 12.34
C GLN A 117 1.00 4.63 13.77
N GLY A 118 1.50 3.40 13.97
CA GLY A 118 2.07 2.98 15.25
C GLY A 118 3.24 3.88 15.65
N ARG A 119 4.16 4.12 14.72
CA ARG A 119 5.32 5.00 14.94
C ARG A 119 4.91 6.44 15.24
N LEU A 120 3.90 6.95 14.57
CA LEU A 120 3.36 8.30 14.78
C LEU A 120 2.79 8.46 16.19
N ILE A 121 2.05 7.45 16.68
CA ILE A 121 1.51 7.41 18.04
C ILE A 121 2.66 7.42 19.05
N ASP A 122 3.64 6.54 18.89
CA ASP A 122 4.82 6.47 19.76
C ASP A 122 5.55 7.82 19.84
N LEU A 123 5.74 8.49 18.69
CA LEU A 123 6.41 9.79 18.62
C LEU A 123 5.62 10.91 19.31
N TRP A 124 4.30 10.92 19.16
CA TRP A 124 3.47 11.89 19.87
C TRP A 124 3.51 11.66 21.38
N ASP A 125 3.54 10.41 21.81
CA ASP A 125 3.68 10.07 23.22
C ASP A 125 5.05 10.51 23.76
N ASP A 126 6.14 10.26 23.03
CA ASP A 126 7.50 10.69 23.36
C ASP A 126 7.63 12.22 23.43
N LEU A 127 6.94 12.94 22.54
CA LEU A 127 6.91 14.41 22.48
C LEU A 127 5.88 15.05 23.43
N GLY A 128 5.06 14.25 24.13
CA GLY A 128 3.98 14.74 24.98
C GLY A 128 2.90 15.55 24.23
N VAL A 129 2.64 15.20 22.96
CA VAL A 129 1.67 15.87 22.11
C VAL A 129 0.25 15.47 22.54
N THR A 130 -0.44 16.39 23.20
CA THR A 130 -1.82 16.19 23.68
C THR A 130 -2.81 15.91 22.53
N ILE A 131 -3.88 15.15 22.80
CA ILE A 131 -4.97 14.81 21.86
C ILE A 131 -5.50 16.00 21.03
N GLN A 132 -5.58 17.21 21.59
CA GLN A 132 -6.04 18.40 20.84
C GLN A 132 -5.12 18.76 19.68
N LYS A 133 -3.82 18.54 19.83
CA LYS A 133 -2.80 18.75 18.78
C LYS A 133 -2.73 17.59 17.79
N GLN A 134 -3.30 16.43 18.13
CA GLN A 134 -3.39 15.25 17.25
C GLN A 134 -4.58 15.33 16.29
N ARG A 135 -5.65 16.09 16.62
CA ARG A 135 -6.86 16.21 15.78
C ARG A 135 -6.61 16.57 14.31
N PRO A 136 -5.73 17.52 13.96
CA PRO A 136 -5.45 17.86 12.56
C PRO A 136 -4.90 16.68 11.75
N TYR A 137 -4.36 15.67 12.43
CA TYR A 137 -3.75 14.48 11.88
C TYR A 137 -4.67 13.26 11.93
N SER A 138 -5.96 13.45 12.24
CA SER A 138 -6.94 12.36 12.31
C SER A 138 -7.05 11.56 11.01
N PHE A 139 -6.79 12.19 9.86
CA PHE A 139 -6.77 11.51 8.56
C PHE A 139 -5.57 10.56 8.40
N MET A 140 -4.52 10.73 9.20
CA MET A 140 -3.36 9.83 9.19
C MET A 140 -3.55 8.63 10.10
N ILE A 141 -4.46 8.70 11.08
CA ILE A 141 -4.76 7.61 12.03
C ILE A 141 -6.10 6.93 11.72
N CYS A 142 -6.86 7.42 10.74
CA CYS A 142 -8.04 6.69 10.29
C CYS A 142 -7.64 5.27 9.86
N ASN A 143 -8.55 4.32 10.06
CA ASN A 143 -8.36 2.91 9.68
C ASN A 143 -7.30 2.12 10.46
N CYS A 144 -6.73 2.68 11.55
CA CYS A 144 -5.76 1.96 12.38
C CYS A 144 -6.30 0.64 12.98
N ALA A 145 -7.60 0.61 13.30
CA ALA A 145 -8.31 -0.58 13.80
C ALA A 145 -9.09 -1.34 12.72
N ALA A 146 -9.05 -0.87 11.46
CA ALA A 146 -9.74 -1.51 10.36
C ALA A 146 -8.98 -2.77 9.91
N LYS A 147 -9.68 -3.64 9.18
CA LYS A 147 -9.05 -4.71 8.40
C LYS A 147 -8.79 -4.23 6.97
N VAL A 148 -7.87 -4.89 6.26
CA VAL A 148 -7.53 -4.58 4.86
C VAL A 148 -8.80 -4.51 3.98
N ASP A 149 -9.74 -5.43 4.18
CA ASP A 149 -10.99 -5.51 3.40
C ASP A 149 -11.98 -4.39 3.72
N GLU A 150 -11.90 -3.81 4.92
CA GLU A 150 -12.80 -2.75 5.38
C GLU A 150 -12.40 -1.37 4.84
N VAL A 151 -11.16 -1.23 4.35
CA VAL A 151 -10.69 0.01 3.71
C VAL A 151 -11.25 0.09 2.28
N VAL A 152 -12.20 0.98 2.09
CA VAL A 152 -12.95 1.19 0.84
C VAL A 152 -12.92 2.63 0.36
N GLU A 153 -12.41 3.55 1.19
CA GLU A 153 -12.36 4.96 0.90
C GLU A 153 -11.34 5.27 -0.21
N GLU A 154 -11.72 6.16 -1.11
CA GLU A 154 -10.87 6.59 -2.21
C GLU A 154 -9.57 7.21 -1.68
N ASN A 155 -8.45 6.86 -2.31
CA ASN A 155 -7.10 7.32 -1.96
C ASN A 155 -6.65 7.00 -0.52
N ALA A 156 -7.36 6.14 0.21
CA ALA A 156 -7.00 5.76 1.57
C ALA A 156 -5.67 4.99 1.67
N LEU A 157 -5.18 4.47 0.55
CA LEU A 157 -3.87 3.82 0.42
C LEU A 157 -3.10 4.36 -0.80
N SER A 158 -3.30 5.64 -1.13
CA SER A 158 -2.53 6.28 -2.21
C SER A 158 -1.08 6.49 -1.83
N ALA A 159 -0.20 6.47 -2.83
CA ALA A 159 1.22 6.76 -2.61
C ALA A 159 1.42 8.14 -1.95
N GLU A 160 0.64 9.14 -2.38
CA GLU A 160 0.66 10.50 -1.83
C GLU A 160 0.28 10.52 -0.34
N LEU A 161 -0.74 9.76 0.08
CA LEU A 161 -1.10 9.67 1.48
C LEU A 161 0.00 9.01 2.31
N LEU A 162 0.54 7.88 1.85
CA LEU A 162 1.64 7.21 2.55
C LEU A 162 2.84 8.15 2.68
N GLU A 163 3.24 8.84 1.63
CA GLU A 163 4.34 9.80 1.63
C GLU A 163 4.10 10.94 2.64
N LYS A 164 2.88 11.48 2.71
CA LYS A 164 2.53 12.50 3.72
C LYS A 164 2.71 11.98 5.15
N VAL A 165 2.28 10.75 5.42
CA VAL A 165 2.45 10.14 6.75
C VAL A 165 3.92 9.91 7.06
N GLU A 166 4.70 9.39 6.10
CA GLU A 166 6.15 9.20 6.23
C GLU A 166 6.89 10.50 6.52
N CYS A 167 6.57 11.56 5.79
CA CYS A 167 7.16 12.88 5.99
C CYS A 167 6.86 13.42 7.40
N GLU A 168 5.64 13.22 7.90
CA GLU A 168 5.28 13.65 9.25
C GLU A 168 6.02 12.85 10.32
N VAL A 169 6.12 11.52 10.16
CA VAL A 169 6.92 10.66 11.05
C VAL A 169 8.36 11.16 11.09
N ALA A 170 9.01 11.37 9.93
CA ALA A 170 10.37 11.87 9.85
C ALA A 170 10.54 13.26 10.49
N ARG A 171 9.57 14.16 10.29
CA ARG A 171 9.55 15.50 10.90
C ARG A 171 9.50 15.41 12.43
N LEU A 172 8.69 14.50 12.98
CA LEU A 172 8.56 14.31 14.43
C LEU A 172 9.78 13.63 15.03
N GLU A 173 10.40 12.67 14.34
CA GLU A 173 11.67 12.07 14.75
C GLU A 173 12.78 13.12 14.86
N LEU A 174 12.87 14.01 13.87
CA LEU A 174 13.82 15.12 13.90
C LEU A 174 13.54 16.08 15.06
N LEU A 175 12.27 16.37 15.35
CA LEU A 175 11.87 17.22 16.46
C LEU A 175 12.24 16.59 17.81
N LEU A 176 12.00 15.29 17.98
CA LEU A 176 12.38 14.54 19.17
C LEU A 176 13.90 14.59 19.38
N LYS A 177 14.68 14.34 18.32
CA LYS A 177 16.14 14.43 18.36
C LYS A 177 16.61 15.83 18.81
N LYS A 178 16.03 16.89 18.23
CA LYS A 178 16.37 18.28 18.61
C LYS A 178 16.04 18.58 20.07
N SER A 179 14.87 18.16 20.55
CA SER A 179 14.47 18.36 21.94
C SER A 179 15.41 17.63 22.92
N LEU A 180 15.84 16.42 22.58
CA LEU A 180 16.80 15.67 23.40
C LEU A 180 18.19 16.32 23.41
N THR A 181 18.66 16.84 22.27
CA THR A 181 19.96 17.54 22.21
C THR A 181 19.96 18.85 22.97
N GLU A 182 18.85 19.59 22.93
CA GLU A 182 18.68 20.83 23.69
C GLU A 182 18.72 20.56 25.20
N LYS A 183 17.93 19.60 25.69
CA LYS A 183 17.94 19.19 27.10
C LYS A 183 19.32 18.69 27.56
N ALA A 184 20.03 17.94 26.72
CA ALA A 184 21.38 17.49 27.03
C ALA A 184 22.37 18.67 27.12
N GLY A 185 22.21 19.67 26.25
CA GLY A 185 22.97 20.93 26.31
C GLY A 185 22.71 21.70 27.59
N ASP A 186 21.44 21.87 27.98
CA ASP A 186 21.06 22.56 29.22
C ASP A 186 21.64 21.87 30.46
N ILE A 187 21.61 20.54 30.50
CA ILE A 187 22.24 19.77 31.59
C ILE A 187 23.76 20.01 31.58
N SER A 188 24.40 20.02 30.41
CA SER A 188 25.85 20.24 30.30
C SER A 188 26.26 21.65 30.73
N THR A 189 25.50 22.69 30.38
CA THR A 189 25.81 24.07 30.76
C THR A 189 25.61 24.29 32.26
N GLU A 190 24.55 23.72 32.84
CA GLU A 190 24.33 23.72 34.28
C GLU A 190 25.46 22.99 35.02
N ALA A 191 25.91 21.84 34.50
CA ALA A 191 27.05 21.09 35.05
C ALA A 191 28.34 21.94 35.07
N GLU A 192 28.61 22.64 33.97
CA GLU A 192 29.78 23.51 33.83
C GLU A 192 29.71 24.68 34.81
N SER A 193 28.52 25.27 35.01
CA SER A 193 28.31 26.35 35.99
C SER A 193 28.62 25.87 37.42
N ILE A 194 28.10 24.70 37.80
CA ILE A 194 28.34 24.10 39.12
C ILE A 194 29.84 23.82 39.30
N ARG A 195 30.51 23.26 38.28
CA ARG A 195 31.96 22.96 38.30
C ARG A 195 32.80 24.23 38.47
N ASN A 196 32.46 25.30 37.76
CA ASN A 196 33.14 26.60 37.84
C ASN A 196 32.94 27.27 39.20
N ASP A 197 31.76 27.16 39.79
CA ASP A 197 31.49 27.67 41.13
C ASP A 197 32.21 26.86 42.22
N ALA A 198 32.35 25.54 42.04
CA ALA A 198 33.15 24.70 42.91
C ALA A 198 34.64 25.08 42.88
N THR A 199 35.22 25.27 41.69
CA THR A 199 36.63 25.67 41.53
C THR A 199 36.93 27.05 42.13
N LYS A 200 36.00 28.01 42.06
CA LYS A 200 36.14 29.31 42.77
C LYS A 200 36.16 29.15 44.30
N ARG A 201 35.56 28.10 44.85
CA ARG A 201 35.52 27.82 46.30
C ARG A 201 36.71 26.98 46.81
N GLU A 202 37.51 26.38 45.92
CA GLU A 202 38.66 25.50 46.26
C GLU A 202 39.84 26.19 46.97
N GLY A 203 39.78 27.50 47.24
CA GLY A 203 40.75 28.20 48.08
C GLY A 203 40.67 27.87 49.58
N LEU A 204 39.73 27.03 50.00
CA LEU A 204 39.47 26.64 51.40
C LEU A 204 39.41 25.11 51.51
N ALA A 205 39.74 24.56 52.69
CA ALA A 205 40.04 23.15 53.00
C ALA A 205 38.96 22.08 52.63
N ASP A 206 37.90 22.43 51.90
CA ASP A 206 36.72 21.61 51.59
C ASP A 206 36.68 21.07 50.13
N ALA A 207 37.75 21.24 49.35
CA ALA A 207 37.83 20.79 47.96
C ALA A 207 37.42 19.31 47.68
N PRO A 208 37.70 18.33 48.57
CA PRO A 208 37.25 16.95 48.39
C PRO A 208 35.72 16.79 48.45
N LYS A 209 35.04 17.52 49.36
CA LYS A 209 33.57 17.46 49.51
C LYS A 209 32.85 18.05 48.31
N LEU A 210 33.35 19.18 47.80
CA LEU A 210 32.76 19.82 46.61
C LEU A 210 32.87 18.93 45.36
N ARG A 211 33.98 18.20 45.19
CA ARG A 211 34.12 17.20 44.12
C ARG A 211 33.10 16.06 44.24
N GLU A 212 32.84 15.59 45.45
CA GLU A 212 31.85 14.55 45.73
C GLU A 212 30.42 15.03 45.42
N GLU A 213 30.09 16.28 45.77
CA GLU A 213 28.80 16.91 45.44
C GLU A 213 28.57 17.10 43.93
N VAL A 214 29.59 17.52 43.19
CA VAL A 214 29.54 17.64 41.71
C VAL A 214 29.31 16.28 41.06
N CYS A 215 30.03 15.24 41.52
CA CYS A 215 29.92 13.88 40.99
C CYS A 215 28.54 13.27 41.30
N ALA A 216 28.03 13.48 42.52
CA ALA A 216 26.68 13.07 42.90
C ALA A 216 25.60 13.79 42.07
N TRP A 217 25.77 15.07 41.78
CA TRP A 217 24.87 15.82 40.92
C TRP A 217 24.89 15.31 39.48
N GLU A 218 26.06 15.07 38.87
CA GLU A 218 26.19 14.52 37.51
C GLU A 218 25.54 13.13 37.40
N GLU A 219 25.77 12.24 38.39
CA GLU A 219 25.09 10.95 38.47
C GLU A 219 23.57 11.09 38.63
N GLU A 220 23.11 12.04 39.45
CA GLU A 220 21.70 12.26 39.68
C GLU A 220 21.00 12.82 38.44
N GLN A 221 21.66 13.70 37.67
CA GLN A 221 21.14 14.16 36.37
C GLN A 221 21.14 13.06 35.32
N GLY A 222 22.17 12.20 35.26
CA GLY A 222 22.14 11.00 34.43
C GLY A 222 20.99 10.07 34.82
N LYS A 223 20.82 9.78 36.11
CA LYS A 223 19.70 8.99 36.65
C LYS A 223 18.35 9.67 36.45
N ARG A 224 18.26 11.01 36.44
CA ARG A 224 17.02 11.77 36.15
C ARG A 224 16.69 11.71 34.67
N PHE A 225 17.65 11.96 33.79
CA PHE A 225 17.48 11.83 32.34
C PHE A 225 17.02 10.42 31.95
N PHE A 226 17.68 9.39 32.49
CA PHE A 226 17.26 8.00 32.31
C PHE A 226 15.96 7.64 33.04
N ARG A 227 15.68 8.20 34.22
CA ARG A 227 14.37 8.00 34.89
C ARG A 227 13.26 8.68 34.13
N ASP A 228 13.46 9.85 33.56
CA ASP A 228 12.44 10.54 32.79
C ASP A 228 12.18 9.77 31.50
N ALA A 229 13.23 9.28 30.82
CA ALA A 229 13.10 8.33 29.71
C ALA A 229 12.38 7.03 30.10
N ASN A 230 12.75 6.41 31.23
CA ASN A 230 12.13 5.16 31.70
C ASN A 230 10.75 5.36 32.35
N ARG A 231 10.45 6.54 32.89
CA ARG A 231 9.14 6.93 33.45
C ARG A 231 8.17 7.23 32.33
N LEU A 232 8.64 7.85 31.25
CA LEU A 232 7.90 7.92 29.99
C LEU A 232 7.59 6.49 29.50
N LYS A 233 8.62 5.64 29.38
CA LYS A 233 8.46 4.22 29.00
C LYS A 233 7.58 3.38 29.95
N GLY A 234 7.60 3.66 31.25
CA GLY A 234 6.85 2.93 32.28
C GLY A 234 5.39 3.36 32.39
N LYS A 235 5.09 4.65 32.21
CA LYS A 235 3.71 5.15 32.11
C LYS A 235 2.98 4.55 30.91
N LEU A 236 3.69 4.37 29.78
CA LEU A 236 3.22 3.66 28.59
C LEU A 236 2.76 2.22 28.91
N CYS A 237 3.50 1.48 29.74
CA CYS A 237 3.14 0.11 30.11
C CYS A 237 1.92 0.04 31.04
N THR A 238 1.77 1.00 31.97
CA THR A 238 0.64 1.00 32.91
C THR A 238 -0.66 1.54 32.30
N GLU A 239 -0.58 2.47 31.34
CA GLU A 239 -1.76 2.97 30.61
C GLU A 239 -2.20 2.02 29.49
N ALA A 240 -1.30 1.21 28.93
CA ALA A 240 -1.65 0.06 28.08
C ALA A 240 -2.45 -1.01 28.85
N VAL A 241 -2.19 -1.20 30.15
CA VAL A 241 -2.96 -2.07 31.04
C VAL A 241 -4.26 -1.39 31.55
N GLY A 242 -4.30 -0.06 31.55
CA GLY A 242 -5.42 0.76 32.01
C GLY A 242 -6.48 1.11 30.96
N ARG A 243 -6.27 0.83 29.66
CA ARG A 243 -7.37 0.86 28.68
C ARG A 243 -8.32 -0.30 29.00
N PRO A 244 -9.61 -0.06 29.28
CA PRO A 244 -10.56 -1.15 29.41
C PRO A 244 -10.57 -1.89 28.08
N HIS A 245 -10.17 -3.16 28.13
CA HIS A 245 -10.52 -4.13 27.13
C HIS A 245 -12.04 -4.05 26.99
N LEU A 246 -12.52 -3.53 25.86
CA LEU A 246 -13.91 -3.74 25.48
C LEU A 246 -14.03 -5.23 25.22
N SER A 247 -14.47 -5.94 26.26
CA SER A 247 -14.77 -7.36 26.23
C SER A 247 -15.76 -7.63 25.10
N ALA A 248 -15.33 -8.42 24.11
CA ALA A 248 -16.25 -9.24 23.33
C ALA A 248 -16.27 -10.63 23.95
N GLY A 249 -17.47 -11.18 24.07
CA GLY A 249 -17.83 -12.28 24.93
C GLY A 249 -17.16 -13.62 24.62
N THR A 250 -17.19 -14.44 25.65
CA THR A 250 -16.94 -15.88 25.70
C THR A 250 -17.62 -16.68 24.58
N SER A 251 -16.86 -17.56 23.91
CA SER A 251 -17.24 -18.96 23.64
C SER A 251 -15.99 -19.78 23.27
N HIS A 252 -15.46 -20.60 24.19
CA HIS A 252 -15.39 -22.07 24.08
C HIS A 252 -14.94 -22.65 22.72
N ALA A 253 -13.71 -23.18 22.65
CA ALA A 253 -13.42 -24.63 22.64
C ALA A 253 -12.01 -24.94 22.07
N ALA A 254 -11.29 -25.84 22.76
CA ALA A 254 -10.29 -26.83 22.31
C ALA A 254 -9.14 -26.38 21.36
N GLY A 255 -7.86 -26.69 21.55
CA GLY A 255 -7.14 -27.61 22.43
C GLY A 255 -5.78 -27.92 21.77
N ALA A 256 -4.72 -28.08 22.58
CA ALA A 256 -3.43 -28.77 22.32
C ALA A 256 -2.67 -28.49 20.99
N ALA A 257 -1.35 -28.26 20.92
CA ALA A 257 -0.25 -28.82 21.69
C ALA A 257 1.04 -28.00 21.46
N ALA A 258 1.93 -28.07 22.46
CA ALA A 258 3.28 -27.55 22.46
C ALA A 258 4.29 -28.55 21.88
N ALA A 259 5.33 -28.04 21.21
CA ALA A 259 6.74 -28.52 21.17
C ALA A 259 7.52 -27.56 20.26
N ALA A 260 8.41 -26.68 20.74
CA ALA A 260 9.74 -26.88 21.33
C ALA A 260 10.81 -27.37 20.32
N ALA A 261 11.70 -26.45 19.92
CA ALA A 261 13.14 -26.63 19.57
C ALA A 261 13.65 -25.25 19.06
N GLU A 262 14.30 -24.40 19.86
CA GLU A 262 15.73 -24.40 20.27
C GLU A 262 16.74 -24.36 19.10
N ALA A 263 17.49 -23.24 19.11
CA ALA A 263 18.88 -23.00 18.67
C ALA A 263 19.25 -23.23 17.19
N ASP A 264 19.83 -22.22 16.52
CA ASP A 264 21.28 -22.03 16.65
C ASP A 264 21.75 -20.67 16.09
N SER A 265 22.85 -20.19 16.66
CA SER A 265 23.49 -18.90 16.37
C SER A 265 24.75 -19.13 15.55
N SER A 266 24.97 -18.33 14.50
CA SER A 266 26.33 -18.10 13.99
C SER A 266 26.43 -16.79 13.18
N SER A 267 27.16 -15.85 13.75
CA SER A 267 28.25 -15.02 13.18
C SER A 267 28.49 -15.16 11.66
N SER A 268 28.86 -14.16 10.86
CA SER A 268 29.54 -12.86 11.07
C SER A 268 29.60 -12.13 9.70
N PRO A 269 30.16 -10.90 9.61
CA PRO A 269 29.87 -9.91 8.56
C PRO A 269 30.84 -9.94 7.38
N SER A 270 30.45 -9.31 6.28
CA SER A 270 31.37 -8.90 5.22
C SER A 270 31.01 -7.52 4.66
N ASP A 271 32.02 -6.66 4.70
CA ASP A 271 32.12 -5.34 4.08
C ASP A 271 31.82 -5.34 2.58
N HIS A 272 31.26 -4.24 2.07
CA HIS A 272 32.02 -3.26 1.29
C HIS A 272 31.11 -2.35 0.43
N SER A 273 31.55 -1.08 0.42
CA SER A 273 31.50 -0.15 -0.71
C SER A 273 30.29 0.78 -0.82
N SER A 274 30.49 1.95 -0.20
CA SER A 274 30.10 3.26 -0.71
C SER A 274 30.09 3.36 -2.24
N LYS A 275 29.06 4.03 -2.74
CA LYS A 275 29.13 4.94 -3.89
C LYS A 275 27.90 5.84 -3.89
N ASP A 276 28.09 7.04 -3.38
CA ASP A 276 27.28 8.21 -3.72
C ASP A 276 27.45 8.52 -5.22
N PRO A 277 26.43 9.11 -5.85
CA PRO A 277 26.68 10.04 -6.94
C PRO A 277 26.21 11.45 -6.57
N ASP A 278 27.11 12.36 -6.88
CA ASP A 278 27.08 13.80 -6.76
C ASP A 278 25.77 14.48 -7.19
N PHE A 279 25.44 15.48 -6.37
CA PHE A 279 24.56 16.60 -6.63
C PHE A 279 25.36 17.65 -7.42
N ASP A 280 24.93 17.98 -8.64
CA ASP A 280 25.42 19.16 -9.37
C ASP A 280 24.25 20.12 -9.64
N PRO A 281 24.25 21.33 -9.05
CA PRO A 281 23.18 22.31 -9.21
C PRO A 281 23.64 23.44 -10.14
N SER A 282 23.24 23.44 -11.41
CA SER A 282 23.24 24.63 -12.28
C SER A 282 22.60 24.31 -13.63
N ASP A 283 21.37 24.81 -13.87
CA ASP A 283 21.12 25.53 -15.13
C ASP A 283 19.92 26.48 -14.95
N ASP A 284 20.26 27.74 -14.73
CA ASP A 284 19.37 28.88 -14.93
C ASP A 284 19.13 29.04 -16.43
N SER A 285 17.87 29.01 -16.86
CA SER A 285 17.49 29.59 -18.15
C SER A 285 16.09 30.16 -18.04
N GLU A 286 16.07 31.46 -17.74
CA GLU A 286 15.01 32.39 -18.06
C GLU A 286 14.58 32.23 -19.53
N GLN A 287 13.27 32.18 -19.80
CA GLN A 287 12.73 32.78 -21.03
C GLN A 287 11.26 33.20 -20.88
N GLU A 288 11.12 34.53 -20.81
CA GLU A 288 10.20 35.37 -21.58
C GLU A 288 8.71 34.99 -21.70
N VAL A 289 7.92 35.75 -20.93
CA VAL A 289 6.84 36.64 -21.41
C VAL A 289 6.51 36.54 -22.90
N GLN A 290 5.28 36.11 -23.22
CA GLN A 290 4.55 36.64 -24.37
C GLN A 290 3.08 36.89 -24.04
N SER A 291 2.71 38.15 -24.22
CA SER A 291 1.36 38.69 -24.16
C SER A 291 0.68 38.57 -25.54
N ARG A 292 -0.67 38.60 -25.52
CA ARG A 292 -1.63 38.87 -26.62
C ARG A 292 -1.93 37.74 -27.60
N ALA A 293 -3.15 37.19 -27.50
CA ALA A 293 -4.31 37.65 -28.28
C ALA A 293 -5.60 37.22 -27.57
#